data_AF-A0A7L4ET04-F1
#
_entry.id   AF-A0A7L4ET04-F1
#
_cell.length_a   1.000
_cell.length_b   1.000
_cell.length_c   1.000
_cell.angle_alpha   90.00
_cell.angle_beta   90.00
_cell.angle_gamma   90.00
#
_symmetry.space_group_name_H-M   'P 1'
#
loop_
_entity.id
_entity.type
_entity.pdbx_description
1 polymer ?
#
loop_
_entity_poly.entity_id
_entity_poly.type
_entity_poly.pdbx_seq_one_letter_code
_entity_poly.pdbx_strand_id
1 'polypeptide(L)'
;TEELWLPEEGAGQDLAQRLHQEGLAGPLWWLQNCLRRAAGDRQEDGVSHPVPLVPLTEENEDAMEDRRFQTLLRQLGLRPPASEQESFWRIPAALTPQQLRRAAASIAHRGPSGSPQDLPEPPGCPQD
;
A
#
# COMPACT_ATOMS: atom_id res chain seq x y z
N THR A 1 16.86 -21.11 7.11
CA THR A 1 15.75 -21.49 6.21
C THR A 1 14.87 -20.28 6.11
N GLU A 2 15.08 -19.46 5.07
CA GLU A 2 14.21 -18.31 4.81
C GLU A 2 12.85 -18.90 4.40
N GLU A 3 11.89 -18.86 5.32
CA GLU A 3 10.51 -19.18 4.99
C GLU A 3 10.04 -18.16 3.96
N LEU A 4 10.08 -18.60 2.70
CA LEU A 4 9.56 -17.89 1.53
C LEU A 4 8.04 -17.86 1.63
N TRP A 5 7.51 -17.16 2.63
CA TRP A 5 6.08 -16.93 2.76
C TRP A 5 5.70 -15.93 1.65
N LEU A 6 5.23 -16.45 0.54
CA LEU A 6 4.61 -15.66 -0.52
C LEU A 6 3.17 -15.38 -0.08
N PRO A 7 2.72 -14.11 -0.04
CA PRO A 7 1.36 -13.80 0.36
C PRO A 7 0.37 -14.46 -0.61
N GLU A 8 -0.64 -15.14 -0.06
CA GLU A 8 -1.74 -15.77 -0.81
C GLU A 8 -2.52 -14.69 -1.59
N GLU A 9 -3.09 -15.05 -2.74
CA GLU A 9 -3.87 -14.13 -3.57
C GLU A 9 -5.05 -13.53 -2.76
N GLY A 10 -5.05 -12.21 -2.58
CA GLY A 10 -6.09 -11.50 -1.79
C GLY A 10 -5.84 -11.43 -0.27
N ALA A 11 -4.66 -11.84 0.20
CA ALA A 11 -4.29 -11.74 1.61
C ALA A 11 -4.49 -10.31 2.15
N GLY A 12 -5.18 -10.18 3.28
CA GLY A 12 -5.41 -8.89 3.94
C GLY A 12 -6.65 -8.12 3.50
N GLN A 13 -7.40 -8.56 2.48
CA GLN A 13 -8.54 -7.80 1.96
C GLN A 13 -9.65 -7.56 3.01
N ASP A 14 -10.12 -8.60 3.71
CA ASP A 14 -11.15 -8.46 4.75
C ASP A 14 -10.68 -7.62 5.94
N LEU A 15 -9.39 -7.67 6.25
CA LEU A 15 -8.80 -6.89 7.34
C LEU A 15 -8.67 -5.42 6.94
N ALA A 16 -8.21 -5.15 5.72
CA ALA A 16 -8.13 -3.81 5.16
C ALA A 16 -9.51 -3.15 5.09
N GLN A 17 -10.56 -3.89 4.69
CA GLN A 17 -11.92 -3.36 4.67
C GLN A 17 -12.44 -3.00 6.07
N ARG A 18 -12.09 -3.77 7.10
CA ARG A 18 -12.45 -3.44 8.50
C ARG A 18 -11.68 -2.22 9.00
N LEU A 19 -10.37 -2.20 8.82
CA LEU A 19 -9.51 -1.07 9.20
C LEU A 19 -9.98 0.23 8.54
N HIS A 20 -10.40 0.17 7.28
CA HIS A 20 -10.96 1.31 6.57
C HIS A 20 -12.23 1.85 7.24
N GLN A 21 -13.18 0.96 7.61
CA GLN A 21 -14.41 1.34 8.31
C GLN A 21 -14.16 1.87 9.72
N GLU A 22 -13.03 1.49 10.33
CA GLU A 22 -12.60 1.92 11.66
C GLU A 22 -11.78 3.22 11.64
N GLY A 23 -11.67 3.89 10.48
CA GLY A 23 -11.02 5.20 10.36
C GLY A 23 -9.58 5.17 9.86
N LEU A 24 -9.00 4.01 9.57
CA LEU A 24 -7.63 3.89 9.03
C LEU A 24 -7.59 4.02 7.50
N ALA A 25 -8.50 4.79 6.90
CA ALA A 25 -8.52 5.01 5.45
C ALA A 25 -7.25 5.71 4.96
N GLY A 26 -6.78 6.73 5.68
CA GLY A 26 -5.56 7.47 5.35
C GLY A 26 -4.29 6.59 5.40
N PRO A 27 -4.04 5.84 6.48
CA PRO A 27 -2.87 4.96 6.55
C PRO A 27 -2.91 3.79 5.55
N LEU A 28 -4.09 3.26 5.24
CA LEU A 28 -4.24 2.28 4.16
C LEU A 28 -3.89 2.86 2.79
N TRP A 29 -4.29 4.09 2.51
CA TRP A 29 -3.95 4.79 1.27
C TRP A 29 -2.45 5.10 1.19
N TRP A 30 -1.83 5.51 2.30
CA TRP A 30 -0.39 5.69 2.40
C TRP A 30 0.36 4.39 2.07
N LEU A 31 -0.01 3.30 2.74
CA LEU A 31 0.59 1.98 2.51
C LEU A 31 0.44 1.52 1.06
N GLN A 32 -0.76 1.72 0.48
CA GLN A 32 -1.03 1.43 -0.93
C GLN A 32 -0.05 2.16 -1.85
N ASN A 33 0.20 3.44 -1.60
CA ASN A 33 1.14 4.23 -2.39
C ASN A 33 2.59 3.80 -2.22
N CYS A 34 3.01 3.45 -0.99
CA CYS A 34 4.33 2.89 -0.75
C CYS A 34 4.57 1.63 -1.57
N LEU A 35 3.61 0.71 -1.60
CA LEU A 35 3.68 -0.53 -2.40
C LEU A 35 3.74 -0.25 -3.91
N ARG A 36 2.92 0.70 -4.40
CA ARG A 36 2.90 1.08 -5.82
C ARG A 36 4.20 1.74 -6.27
N ARG A 37 4.77 2.63 -5.45
CA ARG A 37 6.05 3.28 -5.73
C ARG A 37 7.18 2.27 -5.77
N ALA A 38 7.30 1.42 -4.73
CA ALA A 38 8.31 0.35 -4.71
C ALA A 38 8.19 -0.60 -5.91
N ALA A 39 6.98 -0.86 -6.42
CA ALA A 39 6.77 -1.65 -7.63
C ALA A 39 7.24 -0.92 -8.90
N GLY A 40 7.04 0.40 -8.97
CA GLY A 40 7.54 1.25 -10.05
C GLY A 40 9.06 1.29 -10.09
N ASP A 41 9.67 1.65 -8.96
CA ASP A 41 11.11 1.78 -8.79
C ASP A 41 11.83 0.47 -9.19
N ARG A 42 11.35 -0.68 -8.70
CA ARG A 42 11.92 -2.00 -9.04
C ARG A 42 11.79 -2.37 -10.51
N GLN A 43 10.76 -1.89 -11.20
CA GLN A 43 10.58 -2.15 -12.63
C GLN A 43 11.50 -1.29 -13.48
N GLU A 44 11.80 -0.07 -13.04
CA GLU A 44 12.66 0.88 -13.75
C GLU A 44 14.14 0.58 -13.52
N ASP A 45 14.55 0.34 -12.26
CA ASP A 45 15.96 0.17 -11.90
C ASP A 45 16.49 -1.26 -12.16
N GLY A 46 15.59 -2.24 -12.31
CA GLY A 46 15.95 -3.66 -12.44
C GLY A 46 16.60 -4.28 -11.21
N VAL A 47 16.74 -3.52 -10.12
CA VAL A 47 17.33 -3.93 -8.84
C VAL A 47 16.26 -3.92 -7.75
N SER A 48 16.20 -4.97 -6.94
CA SER A 48 15.29 -5.07 -5.81
C SER A 48 16.05 -5.00 -4.49
N HIS A 49 16.00 -3.85 -3.82
CA HIS A 49 16.49 -3.69 -2.45
C HIS A 49 15.32 -3.64 -1.44
N PRO A 50 15.56 -3.97 -0.16
CA PRO A 50 14.57 -3.75 0.89
C PRO A 50 14.27 -2.25 1.04
N VAL A 51 13.00 -1.88 1.14
CA VAL A 51 12.56 -0.48 1.25
C VAL A 51 11.93 -0.25 2.63
N PRO A 52 12.39 0.73 3.43
CA PRO A 52 11.77 1.05 4.71
C PRO A 52 10.44 1.79 4.53
N LEU A 53 9.45 1.42 5.35
CA LEU A 53 8.21 2.18 5.51
C LEU A 53 8.41 3.22 6.61
N VAL A 54 8.53 4.47 6.21
CA VAL A 54 8.72 5.60 7.13
C VAL A 54 7.41 6.37 7.25
N PRO A 55 6.67 6.27 8.38
CA PRO A 55 5.51 7.10 8.62
C PRO A 55 5.98 8.54 8.83
N LEU A 56 5.47 9.47 8.03
CA LEU A 56 5.85 10.89 8.08
C LEU A 56 4.74 11.77 8.68
N THR A 57 3.65 11.17 9.13
CA THR A 57 2.50 11.83 9.74
C THR A 57 2.12 11.07 11.01
N GLU A 58 1.57 11.79 11.99
CA GLU A 58 1.09 11.21 13.26
C GLU A 58 0.09 10.08 13.01
N GLU A 59 -0.89 10.30 12.12
CA GLU A 59 -1.88 9.27 11.73
C GLU A 59 -1.24 7.96 11.23
N ASN A 60 -0.13 8.05 10.47
CA ASN A 60 0.57 6.88 9.97
C ASN A 60 1.42 6.23 11.08
N GLU A 61 1.97 7.02 12.00
CA GLU A 61 2.72 6.52 13.15
C GLU A 61 1.79 5.73 14.09
N ASP A 62 0.64 6.31 14.46
CA ASP A 62 -0.40 5.66 15.25
C ASP A 62 -0.86 4.33 14.61
N ALA A 63 -1.06 4.34 13.29
CA ALA A 63 -1.41 3.13 12.55
C ALA A 63 -0.31 2.06 12.61
N MET A 64 0.96 2.46 12.65
CA MET A 64 2.08 1.53 12.76
C MET A 64 2.20 0.91 14.16
N GLU A 65 1.57 1.49 15.18
CA GLU A 65 1.43 0.92 16.52
C GLU A 65 0.18 0.01 16.66
N ASP A 66 -0.83 0.17 15.79
CA ASP A 66 -2.03 -0.67 15.80
C ASP A 66 -1.73 -2.13 15.42
N ARG A 67 -2.06 -3.06 16.31
CA ARG A 67 -1.78 -4.50 16.11
C ARG A 67 -2.50 -5.11 14.91
N ARG A 68 -3.69 -4.62 14.56
CA ARG A 68 -4.47 -5.08 13.40
C ARG A 68 -3.81 -4.58 12.13
N PHE A 69 -3.34 -3.33 12.10
CA PHE A 69 -2.57 -2.80 10.98
C PHE A 69 -1.25 -3.55 10.80
N GLN A 70 -0.50 -3.82 11.87
CA GLN A 70 0.70 -4.67 11.83
C GLN A 70 0.41 -6.11 11.38
N THR A 71 -0.79 -6.63 11.66
CA THR A 71 -1.23 -7.94 11.17
C THR A 71 -1.48 -7.89 9.67
N LEU A 72 -2.09 -6.80 9.17
CA LEU A 72 -2.23 -6.56 7.73
C LEU A 72 -0.87 -6.49 7.04
N LEU A 73 0.10 -5.74 7.59
CA LEU A 73 1.46 -5.65 7.02
C LEU A 73 2.10 -7.03 6.85
N ARG A 74 1.97 -7.92 7.84
CA ARG A 74 2.45 -9.31 7.76
C ARG A 74 1.73 -10.12 6.68
N GLN A 75 0.40 -9.98 6.58
CA GLN A 75 -0.38 -10.68 5.53
C GLN A 75 0.01 -10.22 4.12
N LEU A 76 0.45 -8.98 3.95
CA LEU A 76 0.95 -8.45 2.67
C LEU A 76 2.43 -8.84 2.39
N GLY A 77 3.08 -9.58 3.30
CA GLY A 77 4.47 -10.01 3.16
C GLY A 77 5.51 -8.96 3.57
N LEU A 78 5.13 -7.93 4.35
CA LEU A 78 6.08 -6.97 4.90
C LEU A 78 6.72 -7.52 6.17
N ARG A 79 7.98 -7.13 6.39
CA ARG A 79 8.75 -7.59 7.55
C ARG A 79 8.70 -6.55 8.67
N PRO A 80 8.46 -6.97 9.92
CA PRO A 80 8.70 -6.09 11.06
C PRO A 80 10.19 -5.72 11.18
N PRO A 81 10.52 -4.67 11.94
CA PRO A 81 11.89 -4.41 12.36
C PRO A 81 12.47 -5.63 13.08
N ALA A 82 13.69 -6.04 12.73
CA ALA A 82 14.27 -7.31 13.19
C ALA A 82 14.79 -7.30 14.64
N SER A 83 15.08 -6.11 15.19
CA SER A 83 15.62 -5.90 16.54
C SER A 83 15.60 -4.40 16.86
N GLU A 84 16.07 -3.98 18.05
CA GLU A 84 16.20 -2.57 18.47
C GLU A 84 17.08 -1.72 17.53
N GLN A 85 17.85 -2.35 16.65
CA GLN A 85 18.64 -1.65 15.62
C GLN A 85 17.82 -1.18 14.41
N GLU A 86 16.62 -1.75 14.20
CA GLU A 86 15.74 -1.32 13.12
C GLU A 86 14.48 -0.67 13.70
N SER A 87 14.14 0.52 13.19
CA SER A 87 12.96 1.26 13.66
C SER A 87 11.74 1.10 12.73
N PHE A 88 11.95 0.66 11.49
CA PHE A 88 10.92 0.69 10.45
C PHE A 88 10.61 -0.70 9.90
N TRP A 89 9.33 -0.92 9.58
CA TRP A 89 8.92 -2.04 8.76
C TRP A 89 9.53 -1.95 7.37
N ARG A 90 9.69 -3.08 6.68
CA ARG A 90 10.31 -3.11 5.36
C ARG A 90 9.47 -3.89 4.36
N ILE A 91 9.45 -3.37 3.13
CA ILE A 91 9.08 -4.11 1.94
C ILE A 91 10.30 -4.98 1.55
N PRO A 92 10.23 -6.32 1.64
CA PRO A 92 11.36 -7.17 1.33
C PRO A 92 11.77 -7.09 -0.15
N ALA A 93 13.06 -7.29 -0.43
CA ALA A 93 13.59 -7.37 -1.80
C ALA A 93 12.95 -8.52 -2.61
N ALA A 94 12.55 -9.60 -1.94
CA ALA A 94 11.96 -10.77 -2.58
C ALA A 94 10.58 -10.53 -3.21
N LEU A 95 9.85 -9.47 -2.81
CA LEU A 95 8.55 -9.16 -3.41
C LEU A 95 8.71 -8.60 -4.82
N THR A 96 8.15 -9.26 -5.81
CA THR A 96 8.22 -8.78 -7.20
C THR A 96 7.32 -7.55 -7.41
N PRO A 97 7.58 -6.72 -8.44
CA PRO A 97 6.68 -5.62 -8.82
C PRO A 97 5.21 -6.06 -8.98
N GLN A 98 4.98 -7.26 -9.52
CA GLN A 98 3.63 -7.79 -9.68
C GLN A 98 2.97 -8.09 -8.32
N GLN A 99 3.69 -8.71 -7.39
CA GLN A 99 3.18 -9.00 -6.04
C GLN A 99 2.88 -7.71 -5.27
N LEU A 100 3.74 -6.69 -5.38
CA LEU A 100 3.51 -5.39 -4.76
C LEU A 100 2.24 -4.71 -5.29
N ARG A 101 2.00 -4.76 -6.61
CA ARG A 101 0.78 -4.23 -7.22
C ARG A 101 -0.47 -4.99 -6.77
N ARG A 102 -0.40 -6.31 -6.66
CA ARG A 102 -1.49 -7.14 -6.14
C ARG A 102 -1.80 -6.81 -4.68
N ALA A 103 -0.77 -6.72 -3.83
CA ALA A 103 -0.90 -6.30 -2.44
C ALA A 103 -1.57 -4.91 -2.33
N ALA A 104 -1.11 -3.92 -3.11
CA ALA A 104 -1.71 -2.60 -3.16
C ALA A 104 -3.17 -2.60 -3.65
N ALA A 105 -3.54 -3.52 -4.54
CA ALA A 105 -4.91 -3.66 -5.02
C ALA A 105 -5.83 -4.32 -3.98
N SER A 106 -5.31 -5.28 -3.20
CA SER A 106 -6.09 -5.97 -2.16
C SER A 106 -6.55 -5.07 -1.01
N ILE A 107 -5.77 -4.02 -0.72
CA ILE A 107 -6.07 -3.04 0.33
C ILE A 107 -6.66 -1.73 -0.21
N ALA A 108 -6.79 -1.62 -1.54
CA ALA A 108 -7.39 -0.46 -2.16
C ALA A 108 -8.86 -0.36 -1.74
N HIS A 109 -9.28 0.82 -1.31
CA HIS A 109 -10.70 1.08 -1.14
C HIS A 109 -11.37 0.98 -2.51
N ARG A 110 -12.16 -0.07 -2.72
CA ARG A 110 -13.10 -0.14 -3.84
C ARG A 110 -14.29 0.73 -3.49
N GLY A 111 -14.09 2.05 -3.54
CA GLY A 111 -15.22 2.98 -3.62
C GLY A 111 -16.05 2.64 -4.86
N PRO A 112 -17.33 3.04 -4.91
CA PRO A 112 -18.08 2.94 -6.16
C PRO A 112 -17.24 3.65 -7.21
N SER A 113 -16.81 2.89 -8.22
CA SER A 113 -16.07 3.40 -9.37
C SER A 113 -16.83 4.60 -9.91
N GLY A 114 -16.39 5.80 -9.54
CA GLY A 114 -16.89 7.04 -10.10
C GLY A 114 -16.50 7.03 -11.57
N SER A 115 -17.48 6.78 -12.42
CA SER A 115 -17.38 6.95 -13.86
C SER A 115 -16.79 8.34 -14.16
N PRO A 116 -15.80 8.46 -15.08
CA PRO A 116 -15.33 9.76 -15.52
C PRO A 116 -16.33 10.32 -16.53
N GLN A 117 -17.44 10.90 -16.07
CA GLN A 117 -18.43 11.57 -16.92
C GLN A 117 -19.10 12.72 -16.16
N ASP A 118 -18.33 13.73 -15.78
CA ASP A 118 -18.86 15.09 -15.63
C ASP A 118 -17.68 16.07 -15.81
N LEU A 119 -17.21 16.17 -17.04
CA LEU A 119 -16.43 17.33 -17.46
C LEU A 119 -17.45 18.30 -18.07
N PRO A 120 -17.75 19.45 -17.47
CA PRO A 120 -18.59 20.44 -18.14
C PRO A 120 -17.84 20.92 -19.39
N GLU A 121 -18.46 20.72 -20.54
CA GLU A 121 -17.95 21.21 -21.83
C GLU A 121 -17.65 22.72 -21.73
N PRO A 122 -16.49 23.19 -22.22
CA PRO A 122 -16.20 24.62 -22.20
C PRO A 122 -17.21 25.37 -23.08
N PRO A 123 -17.66 26.57 -22.69
CA PRO A 123 -18.59 27.35 -23.50
C PRO A 123 -17.94 27.66 -24.84
N GLY A 124 -18.59 27.25 -25.93
CA GLY A 124 -18.11 27.50 -27.29
C GLY A 124 -17.80 28.98 -27.51
N CYS A 125 -16.61 29.26 -28.04
CA CYS A 125 -16.25 30.61 -28.46
C CYS A 125 -17.30 31.13 -29.47
N PRO A 126 -17.80 32.37 -29.32
CA PRO A 126 -18.64 32.97 -30.35
C PRO A 126 -17.80 33.15 -31.62
N GLN A 127 -18.30 32.64 -32.74
CA GLN A 127 -17.74 32.89 -34.06
C GLN A 127 -18.14 34.31 -34.48
N ASP A 128 -17.17 35.01 -35.07
CA ASP A 128 -17.22 36.39 -35.59
C ASP A 128 -18.45 36.67 -36.48
#